data_AF-A0A3L6QP54-F1
#
_entry.id   AF-A0A3L6QP54-F1
#
_cell.length_a   1.000
_cell.length_b   1.000
_cell.length_c   1.000
_cell.angle_alpha   90.00
_cell.angle_beta   90.00
_cell.angle_gamma   90.00
#
_symmetry.space_group_name_H-M   'P 1'
#
loop_
_entity.id
_entity.type
_entity.pdbx_description
1 polymer ?
#
loop_
_entity_poly.entity_id
_entity_poly.type
_entity_poly.pdbx_seq_one_letter_code
_entity_poly.pdbx_strand_id
1 'polypeptide(L)'
;MASTTSRLILSAAALLSILLLAGAATAAATTSVPSYCASGQAIPRSPLPGCRWYIASRICDMMVLMYPPAVFRELCCQQLRAVPAECRCRALRVMMEETALTIGGDRGSPICSQVPQARFAPAVVTKGECGLPTIHGTPFCHALDAE
;
A
#
# COMPACT_ATOMS: atom_id res chain seq x y z
N MET A 1 2.33 53.93 -35.99
CA MET A 1 2.81 53.43 -34.68
C MET A 1 1.96 52.22 -34.31
N ALA A 2 2.37 51.00 -34.66
CA ALA A 2 1.62 49.77 -34.33
C ALA A 2 2.50 48.50 -34.43
N SER A 3 3.61 48.54 -35.17
CA SER A 3 4.42 47.35 -35.47
C SER A 3 5.46 46.99 -34.39
N THR A 4 5.84 47.91 -33.50
CA THR A 4 6.95 47.68 -32.54
C THR A 4 6.47 47.06 -31.23
N THR A 5 5.27 47.43 -30.78
CA THR A 5 4.61 46.90 -29.58
C THR A 5 4.25 45.42 -29.72
N SER A 6 3.84 44.98 -30.92
CA SER A 6 3.46 43.57 -31.16
C SER A 6 4.65 42.61 -31.03
N ARG A 7 5.88 43.05 -31.36
CA ARG A 7 7.08 42.18 -31.27
C ARG A 7 7.57 42.00 -29.83
N LEU A 8 7.43 43.03 -29.00
CA LEU A 8 7.82 42.99 -27.58
C LEU A 8 6.92 42.05 -26.77
N ILE A 9 5.63 41.96 -27.12
CA ILE A 9 4.66 41.10 -26.44
C ILE A 9 4.94 39.61 -26.76
N LEU A 10 5.36 39.28 -27.98
CA LEU A 10 5.72 37.89 -28.34
C LEU A 10 7.00 37.41 -27.63
N SER A 11 7.98 38.29 -27.39
CA SER A 11 9.21 37.92 -26.67
C SER A 11 9.00 37.68 -25.17
N ALA A 12 8.03 38.36 -24.53
CA ALA A 12 7.73 38.15 -23.12
C ALA A 12 6.96 36.84 -22.88
N ALA A 13 6.08 36.45 -23.82
CA ALA A 13 5.32 35.21 -23.73
C ALA A 13 6.22 33.96 -23.89
N ALA A 14 7.26 34.02 -24.72
CA ALA A 14 8.16 32.90 -24.97
C ALA A 14 9.04 32.54 -23.75
N LEU A 15 9.37 33.50 -22.89
CA LEU A 15 10.20 33.26 -21.70
C LEU A 15 9.39 32.68 -20.53
N LEU A 16 8.10 32.98 -20.44
CA LEU A 16 7.22 32.41 -19.41
C LEU A 16 6.94 30.92 -19.62
N SER A 17 6.91 30.44 -20.88
CA SER A 17 6.67 29.03 -21.18
C SER A 17 7.81 28.08 -20.74
N ILE A 18 9.03 28.60 -20.56
CA ILE A 18 10.21 27.79 -20.21
C ILE A 18 10.31 27.56 -18.69
N LEU A 19 9.74 28.44 -17.87
CA LEU A 19 9.80 28.36 -16.40
C LEU A 19 8.76 27.42 -15.76
N LEU A 20 7.81 26.89 -16.52
CA LEU A 20 6.72 26.03 -16.02
C LEU A 20 7.02 24.51 -16.10
N LEU A 21 8.23 24.10 -16.53
CA LEU A 21 8.63 22.69 -16.55
C LEU A 21 9.37 22.21 -15.29
N ALA A 22 9.43 23.00 -14.22
CA ALA A 22 9.87 22.52 -12.90
C ALA A 22 8.73 21.74 -12.21
N GLY A 23 8.22 20.71 -12.88
CA GLY A 23 7.25 19.76 -12.33
C GLY A 23 7.94 18.87 -11.31
N ALA A 24 7.58 19.09 -10.05
CA ALA A 24 7.89 18.30 -8.86
C ALA A 24 8.47 16.90 -9.13
N ALA A 25 9.80 16.78 -9.03
CA ALA A 25 10.40 15.53 -8.62
C ALA A 25 10.00 15.32 -7.15
N THR A 26 8.87 14.65 -6.91
CA THR A 26 8.65 13.98 -5.64
C THR A 26 9.82 13.04 -5.49
N ALA A 27 10.76 13.40 -4.61
CA ALA A 27 11.77 12.48 -4.13
C ALA A 27 11.00 11.24 -3.66
N ALA A 28 11.07 10.17 -4.44
CA ALA A 28 10.75 8.85 -3.97
C ALA A 28 11.79 8.61 -2.88
N ALA A 29 11.44 8.96 -1.65
CA ALA A 29 12.23 8.60 -0.50
C ALA A 29 12.23 7.08 -0.51
N THR A 30 13.30 6.50 -1.03
CA THR A 30 13.68 5.13 -0.80
C THR A 30 14.04 5.05 0.68
N THR A 31 13.01 5.14 1.54
CA THR A 31 13.14 4.77 2.94
C THR A 31 13.42 3.28 2.92
N SER A 32 14.71 2.94 2.90
CA SER A 32 15.19 1.58 2.98
C SER A 32 14.50 0.94 4.18
N VAL A 33 13.72 -0.11 3.93
CA VAL A 33 13.04 -0.84 4.99
C VAL A 33 14.10 -1.28 6.00
N PRO A 34 13.96 -0.95 7.29
CA PRO A 34 14.93 -1.36 8.29
C PRO A 34 15.16 -2.87 8.27
N SER A 35 16.41 -3.31 8.43
CA SER A 35 16.79 -4.72 8.37
C SER A 35 16.06 -5.60 9.40
N TYR A 36 15.57 -5.00 10.50
CA TYR A 36 14.82 -5.69 11.54
C TYR A 36 13.33 -5.94 11.20
N CYS A 37 12.83 -5.37 10.10
CA CYS A 37 11.47 -5.63 9.58
C CYS A 37 11.41 -6.97 8.83
N ALA A 38 11.81 -8.05 9.50
CA ALA A 38 11.81 -9.41 9.00
C ALA A 38 10.87 -10.31 9.83
N SER A 39 10.37 -11.40 9.22
CA SER A 39 9.59 -12.43 9.90
C SER A 39 10.38 -13.05 11.06
N GLY A 40 9.75 -13.16 12.23
CA GLY A 40 10.38 -13.62 13.47
C GLY A 40 11.14 -12.55 14.25
N GLN A 41 11.22 -11.32 13.73
CA GLN A 41 11.77 -10.15 14.43
C GLN A 41 10.65 -9.16 14.73
N ALA A 42 10.61 -7.99 14.09
CA ALA A 42 9.50 -7.04 14.25
C ALA A 42 8.19 -7.50 13.56
N ILE A 43 8.26 -8.47 12.66
CA ILE A 43 7.09 -9.09 12.03
C ILE A 43 6.90 -10.48 12.66
N PRO A 44 5.70 -10.85 13.14
CA PRO A 44 5.44 -12.19 13.65
C PRO A 44 5.79 -13.29 12.65
N ARG A 45 6.26 -14.47 13.12
CA ARG A 45 6.62 -15.61 12.24
C ARG A 45 5.48 -16.08 11.33
N SER A 46 4.23 -15.94 11.79
CA SER A 46 3.04 -16.05 10.97
C SER A 46 2.50 -14.63 10.80
N PRO A 47 2.81 -13.93 9.69
CA PRO A 47 2.48 -12.54 9.49
C PRO A 47 0.97 -12.35 9.35
N LEU A 48 0.41 -11.60 10.31
CA LEU A 48 -0.91 -10.99 10.25
C LEU A 48 -2.05 -11.96 9.84
N PRO A 49 -2.24 -13.12 10.50
CA PRO A 49 -3.26 -14.09 10.11
C PRO A 49 -4.69 -13.51 10.13
N GLY A 50 -4.97 -12.55 11.01
CA GLY A 50 -6.26 -11.85 11.03
C GLY A 50 -6.48 -10.99 9.78
N CYS A 51 -5.41 -10.34 9.29
CA CYS A 51 -5.47 -9.56 8.05
C CYS A 51 -5.64 -10.43 6.81
N ARG A 52 -5.06 -11.65 6.78
CA ARG A 52 -5.29 -12.60 5.69
C ARG A 52 -6.78 -12.92 5.54
N TRP A 53 -7.44 -13.27 6.65
CA TRP A 53 -8.88 -13.54 6.66
C TRP A 53 -9.72 -12.30 6.38
N TYR A 54 -9.33 -11.13 6.92
CA TYR A 54 -10.04 -9.89 6.66
C TYR A 54 -10.05 -9.55 5.16
N ILE A 55 -8.87 -9.56 4.53
CA ILE A 55 -8.71 -9.28 3.10
C ILE A 55 -9.50 -10.31 2.28
N ALA A 56 -9.39 -11.59 2.61
CA ALA A 56 -10.19 -12.63 1.96
C ALA A 56 -11.70 -12.36 2.10
N SER A 57 -12.19 -11.99 3.29
CA SER A 57 -13.62 -11.66 3.47
C SER A 57 -14.09 -10.42 2.71
N ARG A 58 -13.18 -9.51 2.35
CA ARG A 58 -13.48 -8.28 1.61
C ARG A 58 -13.47 -8.47 0.09
N ILE A 59 -12.69 -9.44 -0.37
CA ILE A 59 -12.44 -9.67 -1.80
C ILE A 59 -13.18 -10.90 -2.31
N CYS A 60 -13.46 -11.86 -1.44
CA CYS A 60 -13.91 -13.19 -1.81
C CYS A 60 -15.31 -13.43 -1.25
N ASP A 61 -16.30 -13.49 -2.14
CA ASP A 61 -17.73 -13.56 -1.78
C ASP A 61 -18.09 -14.76 -0.88
N MET A 62 -17.35 -15.87 -1.01
CA MET A 62 -17.58 -17.10 -0.23
C MET A 62 -17.31 -16.95 1.27
N MET A 63 -16.43 -16.02 1.67
CA MET A 63 -15.97 -15.92 3.07
C MET A 63 -16.89 -15.08 3.97
N VAL A 64 -17.81 -14.30 3.39
CA VAL A 64 -18.78 -13.46 4.11
C VAL A 64 -19.78 -14.28 4.92
N LEU A 65 -20.00 -15.54 4.53
CA LEU A 65 -20.99 -16.43 5.14
C LEU A 65 -20.53 -17.07 6.47
N MET A 66 -19.23 -17.06 6.77
CA MET A 66 -18.68 -17.83 7.89
C MET A 66 -18.49 -17.00 9.17
N TYR A 67 -18.17 -15.70 9.05
CA TYR A 67 -17.97 -14.79 10.18
C TYR A 67 -18.25 -13.33 9.78
N PRO A 68 -18.70 -12.46 10.71
CA PRO A 68 -18.89 -11.05 10.41
C PRO A 68 -17.55 -10.38 10.04
N PRO A 69 -17.46 -9.63 8.92
CA PRO A 69 -16.23 -8.97 8.50
C PRO A 69 -15.61 -8.04 9.56
N ALA A 70 -16.44 -7.49 10.44
CA ALA A 70 -16.00 -6.64 11.55
C ALA A 70 -15.08 -7.36 12.54
N VAL A 71 -15.29 -8.67 12.79
CA VAL A 71 -14.46 -9.45 13.70
C VAL A 71 -13.05 -9.62 13.12
N PHE A 72 -12.95 -9.97 11.83
CA PHE A 72 -11.66 -10.07 11.16
C PHE A 72 -10.95 -8.72 11.05
N ARG A 73 -11.70 -7.63 10.81
CA ARG A 73 -11.15 -6.27 10.80
C ARG A 73 -10.48 -5.93 12.13
N GLU A 74 -11.17 -6.14 13.26
CA GLU A 74 -10.60 -5.80 14.57
C GLU A 74 -9.32 -6.62 14.85
N LEU A 75 -9.36 -7.92 14.61
CA LEU A 75 -8.18 -8.80 14.76
C LEU A 75 -7.02 -8.35 13.87
N CYS A 76 -7.31 -8.02 12.61
CA CYS A 76 -6.31 -7.50 11.68
C CYS A 76 -5.68 -6.20 12.21
N CYS A 77 -6.51 -5.22 12.59
CA CYS A 77 -6.03 -3.93 13.06
C CYS A 77 -5.25 -4.05 14.38
N GLN A 78 -5.65 -4.94 15.28
CA GLN A 78 -4.92 -5.22 16.51
C GLN A 78 -3.53 -5.81 16.21
N GLN A 79 -3.44 -6.80 15.32
CA GLN A 79 -2.17 -7.40 14.91
C GLN A 79 -1.26 -6.37 14.23
N LEU A 80 -1.81 -5.55 13.34
CA LEU A 80 -1.05 -4.54 12.62
C LEU A 80 -0.59 -3.39 13.53
N ARG A 81 -1.34 -3.08 14.59
CA ARG A 81 -0.93 -2.14 15.65
C ARG A 81 0.30 -2.63 16.41
N ALA A 82 0.38 -3.94 16.67
CA ALA A 82 1.51 -4.55 17.37
C ALA A 82 2.82 -4.54 16.55
N VAL A 83 2.70 -4.38 15.23
CA VAL A 83 3.87 -4.17 14.35
C VAL A 83 4.30 -2.70 14.42
N PRO A 84 5.61 -2.40 14.56
CA PRO A 84 6.14 -1.04 14.51
C PRO A 84 5.76 -0.32 13.21
N ALA A 85 5.53 1.00 13.28
CA ALA A 85 4.98 1.78 12.17
C ALA A 85 5.79 1.62 10.88
N GLU A 86 7.10 1.69 11.00
CA GLU A 86 8.09 1.55 9.94
C GLU A 86 8.10 0.15 9.29
N CYS A 87 7.63 -0.88 9.99
CA CYS A 87 7.55 -2.25 9.48
C CYS A 87 6.16 -2.64 8.95
N ARG A 88 5.11 -1.83 9.14
CA ARG A 88 3.72 -2.21 8.78
C ARG A 88 3.54 -2.51 7.29
N CYS A 89 4.10 -1.67 6.40
CA CYS A 89 4.02 -1.92 4.96
C CYS A 89 4.77 -3.20 4.57
N ARG A 90 5.93 -3.46 5.17
CA ARG A 90 6.68 -4.69 4.94
C ARG A 90 5.93 -5.91 5.46
N ALA A 91 5.30 -5.82 6.64
CA ALA A 91 4.49 -6.89 7.20
C ALA A 91 3.32 -7.28 6.30
N LEU A 92 2.65 -6.28 5.68
CA LEU A 92 1.58 -6.54 4.72
C LEU A 92 2.11 -7.20 3.43
N ARG A 93 3.29 -6.80 2.95
CA ARG A 93 3.95 -7.43 1.80
C ARG A 93 4.31 -8.89 2.07
N VAL A 94 5.03 -9.15 3.15
CA VAL A 94 5.45 -10.51 3.54
C VAL A 94 4.25 -11.42 3.80
N MET A 95 3.18 -10.87 4.40
CA MET A 95 1.92 -11.61 4.55
C MET A 95 1.39 -12.09 3.19
N MET A 96 1.35 -11.25 2.16
CA MET A 96 0.86 -11.62 0.83
C MET A 96 1.80 -12.60 0.11
N GLU A 97 3.11 -12.40 0.23
CA GLU A 97 4.14 -13.33 -0.28
C GLU A 97 3.97 -14.73 0.31
N GLU A 98 3.88 -14.85 1.64
CA GLU A 98 3.73 -16.13 2.32
C GLU A 98 2.35 -16.76 2.12
N THR A 99 1.31 -15.94 1.95
CA THR A 99 -0.05 -16.42 1.62
C THR A 99 -0.06 -17.08 0.24
N ALA A 100 0.70 -16.54 -0.73
CA ALA A 100 0.92 -17.18 -2.03
C ALA A 100 1.48 -18.61 -1.87
N LEU A 101 2.42 -18.77 -0.95
CA LEU A 101 3.10 -20.05 -0.69
C LEU A 101 2.23 -21.05 0.09
N THR A 102 1.28 -20.59 0.91
CA THR A 102 0.43 -21.47 1.75
C THR A 102 -0.91 -21.83 1.13
N ILE A 103 -1.45 -20.99 0.24
CA ILE A 103 -2.71 -21.31 -0.49
C ILE A 103 -2.46 -22.32 -1.64
N GLY A 104 -1.23 -22.82 -1.77
CA GLY A 104 -0.87 -23.99 -2.59
C GLY A 104 -0.75 -25.27 -1.77
N GLY A 105 -1.78 -25.66 -1.02
CA GLY A 105 -1.82 -26.93 -0.27
C GLY A 105 -2.54 -28.03 -1.04
N ASP A 106 -1.79 -29.01 -1.56
CA ASP A 106 -2.14 -30.39 -1.96
C ASP A 106 -3.36 -30.71 -2.86
N ARG A 107 -4.30 -29.78 -3.11
CA ARG A 107 -5.42 -29.95 -4.06
C ARG A 107 -5.79 -28.67 -4.83
N GLY A 108 -4.84 -27.74 -4.92
CA GLY A 108 -4.60 -26.94 -6.13
C GLY A 108 -5.71 -26.01 -6.63
N SER A 109 -6.46 -25.33 -5.77
CA SER A 109 -7.18 -24.13 -6.19
C SER A 109 -7.21 -23.08 -5.08
N PRO A 110 -6.74 -21.85 -5.36
CA PRO A 110 -6.80 -20.78 -4.37
C PRO A 110 -8.25 -20.48 -4.02
N ILE A 111 -8.54 -20.28 -2.73
CA ILE A 111 -9.86 -19.92 -2.20
C ILE A 111 -10.44 -18.71 -2.95
N CYS A 112 -9.56 -17.87 -3.47
CA CYS A 112 -9.86 -16.64 -4.19
C CYS A 112 -8.61 -16.13 -4.88
N SER A 113 -8.75 -15.40 -5.99
CA SER A 113 -7.61 -14.86 -6.74
C SER A 113 -6.68 -14.04 -5.83
N GLN A 114 -5.38 -14.26 -5.93
CA GLN A 114 -4.37 -13.58 -5.12
C GLN A 114 -4.20 -12.10 -5.54
N VAL A 115 -4.32 -11.80 -6.83
CA VAL A 115 -4.05 -10.45 -7.37
C VAL A 115 -4.94 -9.37 -6.74
N PRO A 116 -6.28 -9.53 -6.64
CA PRO A 116 -7.11 -8.52 -5.98
C PRO A 116 -6.85 -8.41 -4.47
N GLN A 117 -6.44 -9.50 -3.81
CA GLN A 117 -6.04 -9.48 -2.41
C GLN A 117 -4.75 -8.68 -2.20
N ALA A 118 -3.74 -8.89 -3.05
CA ALA A 118 -2.47 -8.16 -2.99
C ALA A 118 -2.66 -6.66 -3.26
N ARG A 119 -3.55 -6.30 -4.20
CA ARG A 119 -3.92 -4.89 -4.46
C ARG A 119 -4.64 -4.23 -3.29
N PHE A 120 -5.46 -4.98 -2.56
CA PHE A 120 -6.20 -4.46 -1.41
C PHE A 120 -5.35 -4.42 -0.12
N ALA A 121 -4.38 -5.31 0.05
CA ALA A 121 -3.54 -5.39 1.24
C ALA A 121 -2.98 -4.04 1.75
N PRO A 122 -2.38 -3.16 0.91
CA PRO A 122 -1.89 -1.87 1.36
C PRO A 122 -3.01 -0.90 1.78
N ALA A 123 -4.26 -1.11 1.34
CA ALA A 123 -5.39 -0.28 1.77
C ALA A 123 -5.75 -0.49 3.25
N VAL A 124 -5.33 -1.59 3.86
CA VAL A 124 -5.63 -1.92 5.28
C VAL A 124 -5.09 -0.86 6.25
N VAL A 125 -3.97 -0.19 5.95
CA VAL A 125 -3.45 0.87 6.83
C VAL A 125 -4.23 2.18 6.73
N THR A 126 -5.04 2.37 5.68
CA THR A 126 -5.73 3.63 5.39
C THR A 126 -6.80 3.96 6.43
N LYS A 127 -7.21 5.24 6.49
CA LYS A 127 -8.23 5.72 7.45
C LYS A 127 -9.59 5.02 7.32
N GLY A 128 -9.93 4.50 6.14
CA GLY A 128 -11.16 3.73 5.94
C GLY A 128 -11.12 2.35 6.59
N GLU A 129 -9.92 1.85 6.91
CA GLU A 129 -9.65 0.52 7.40
C GLU A 129 -9.08 0.60 8.84
N CYS A 130 -7.77 0.44 9.04
CA CYS A 130 -7.18 0.49 10.40
C CYS A 130 -6.65 1.88 10.79
N GLY A 131 -6.42 2.78 9.84
CA GLY A 131 -5.96 4.15 10.10
C GLY A 131 -4.60 4.25 10.82
N LEU A 132 -3.67 3.34 10.54
CA LEU A 132 -2.41 3.24 11.26
C LEU A 132 -1.28 3.95 10.51
N PRO A 133 -0.46 4.79 11.17
CA PRO A 133 0.68 5.42 10.52
C PRO A 133 1.71 4.38 10.10
N THR A 134 2.48 4.66 9.07
CA THR A 134 3.51 3.74 8.54
C THR A 134 4.88 4.41 8.51
N ILE A 135 5.84 3.82 7.80
CA ILE A 135 7.15 4.43 7.51
C ILE A 135 7.03 5.83 6.87
N HIS A 136 5.90 6.12 6.22
CA HIS A 136 5.62 7.40 5.57
C HIS A 136 5.04 8.46 6.54
N GLY A 137 4.92 8.16 7.84
CA GLY A 137 4.32 9.05 8.84
C GLY A 137 2.81 9.25 8.69
N THR A 138 2.21 8.65 7.66
CA THR A 138 0.79 8.75 7.31
C THR A 138 0.20 7.35 7.11
N PRO A 139 -1.13 7.17 7.18
CA PRO A 139 -1.78 5.87 7.00
C PRO A 139 -1.83 5.46 5.52
N PHE A 140 -0.66 5.16 4.97
CA PHE A 140 -0.44 4.87 3.56
C PHE A 140 0.67 3.82 3.38
N CYS A 141 0.54 2.96 2.38
CA CYS A 141 1.60 2.09 1.87
C CYS A 141 1.52 2.10 0.35
N HIS A 142 2.66 1.98 -0.33
CA HIS A 142 2.69 1.76 -1.77
C HIS A 142 2.04 0.42 -2.14
N ALA A 143 1.57 0.32 -3.38
CA ALA A 143 1.13 -0.95 -3.94
C ALA A 143 2.28 -1.96 -3.85
N LEU A 144 1.95 -3.23 -3.54
CA LEU A 144 2.95 -4.29 -3.37
C LEU A 144 3.75 -4.57 -4.66
N ASP A 145 3.20 -4.18 -5.82
CA ASP A 145 3.75 -4.43 -7.16
C ASP A 145 4.60 -3.25 -7.70
N ALA A 146 4.77 -2.18 -6.92
CA ALA A 146 5.28 -0.88 -7.41
C ALA A 146 6.70 -0.54 -6.92
N GLU A 147 7.59 -1.52 -6.80
CA GLU A 147 9.04 -1.31 -6.63
C GLU A 147 9.78 -1.36 -7.97
#